data_AF-A0A6A4GG96-F1
#
_entry.id   AF-A0A6A4GG96-F1
#
_cell.length_a   1.000
_cell.length_b   1.000
_cell.length_c   1.000
_cell.angle_alpha   90.00
_cell.angle_beta   90.00
_cell.angle_gamma   90.00
#
_symmetry.space_group_name_H-M   'P 1'
#
loop_
_entity.id
_entity.type
_entity.pdbx_description
1 polymer ?
#
loop_
_entity_poly.entity_id
_entity_poly.type
_entity_poly.pdbx_seq_one_letter_code
_entity_poly.pdbx_strand_id
1 'polypeptide(L)'
;MSKSKDSTTTSNTYGTTATGSFATASRGKQDPYRYQVGFGNRFASEAIPGVLPNGQNMPQKNKYDLYTEGMTGSSFVAPRTENLNAWLYRIRPSVAHQGFTRLPDNPDLESTFLPINPKVHTSPTQLAWHPFDIPPTSNEVDFVDGMKTIAGNGDPTLHEGLAVHMYLANTSMGRKAFCNADGDMLILPQQGRLDVQTEFGRMMVCPGELVVIQRGMKFKVKLPDGPSRGYIQEIFGSHYDLPELGPLGGHGLANSRDFETPLASFDLDQSHWDIVYKVCGQLHSCSQEHTPFDVVAWHGNYVPYKYDMSKFTFVGSISKDHIDPSIFCVLTAKSKASGVPLADFLIFGGRWDVGEGSFRPPYYHRNSSTEFMGMIYGVYGGRSDGFQPGGASFETGFCPHGVSFEEFQKATEAELRPTRVHENTLAFMFESSMMWTISDWAMKKSGKLHEHDPKMWDNLKGQFTNHLEEVERDLKAAGLPGLGNTEAMLDGNGVNGVV
;
A
#
# COMPACT_ATOMS: atom_id res chain seq x y z
N MET A 1 42.51 -21.77 69.14
CA MET A 1 43.03 -21.17 67.89
C MET A 1 42.24 -21.80 66.74
N SER A 2 41.33 -21.06 66.09
CA SER A 2 41.57 -20.37 64.79
C SER A 2 41.96 -21.38 63.69
N LYS A 3 41.30 -21.56 62.55
CA LYS A 3 40.22 -20.88 61.81
C LYS A 3 39.76 -21.89 60.75
N SER A 4 38.47 -22.05 60.47
CA SER A 4 38.01 -22.37 59.11
C SER A 4 37.02 -21.30 58.67
N LYS A 5 37.47 -20.47 57.74
CA LYS A 5 36.65 -19.57 56.95
C LYS A 5 37.27 -19.55 55.56
N ASP A 6 36.72 -20.39 54.70
CA ASP A 6 36.67 -20.13 53.27
C ASP A 6 35.26 -20.52 52.82
N SER A 7 34.31 -19.60 53.06
CA SER A 7 33.07 -19.58 52.31
C SER A 7 33.28 -18.62 51.15
N THR A 8 33.76 -19.12 50.03
CA THR A 8 33.75 -18.41 48.75
C THR A 8 32.29 -18.20 48.34
N THR A 9 31.67 -17.12 48.81
CA THR A 9 30.45 -16.58 48.24
C THR A 9 30.77 -16.11 46.84
N THR A 10 30.52 -16.96 45.84
CA THR A 10 30.51 -16.55 44.44
C THR A 10 29.42 -15.50 44.27
N SER A 11 29.82 -14.23 44.27
CA SER A 11 28.96 -13.12 43.87
C SER A 11 28.59 -13.35 42.42
N ASN A 12 27.33 -13.71 42.17
CA ASN A 12 26.84 -13.89 40.81
C ASN A 12 26.77 -12.51 40.16
N THR A 13 27.57 -12.26 39.12
CA THR A 13 27.68 -10.94 38.45
C THR A 13 26.70 -10.75 37.31
N TYR A 14 25.92 -11.78 36.97
CA TYR A 14 24.97 -11.72 35.87
C TYR A 14 23.65 -11.07 36.33
N GLY A 15 23.15 -10.13 35.53
CA GLY A 15 21.86 -9.46 35.75
C GLY A 15 20.67 -10.35 35.39
N THR A 16 19.72 -9.83 34.61
CA THR A 16 18.54 -10.59 34.15
C THR A 16 18.72 -11.09 32.72
N THR A 17 18.12 -12.24 32.41
CA THR A 17 18.05 -12.82 31.06
C THR A 17 16.60 -12.78 30.59
N ALA A 18 16.36 -12.35 29.35
CA ALA A 18 15.02 -12.35 28.77
C ALA A 18 14.46 -13.78 28.71
N THR A 19 13.20 -13.97 29.08
CA THR A 19 12.54 -15.28 29.09
C THR A 19 11.99 -15.69 27.72
N GLY A 20 12.05 -14.81 26.72
CA GLY A 20 11.53 -15.05 25.37
C GLY A 20 11.87 -13.90 24.42
N SER A 21 11.43 -14.04 23.17
CA SER A 21 11.54 -12.98 22.16
C SER A 21 10.64 -11.79 22.49
N PHE A 22 11.00 -10.63 21.98
CA PHE A 22 10.17 -9.44 22.10
C PHE A 22 8.88 -9.59 21.29
N ALA A 23 7.77 -9.25 21.92
CA ALA A 23 6.49 -9.04 21.25
C ALA A 23 5.90 -7.71 21.73
N THR A 24 5.22 -7.00 20.84
CA THR A 24 4.59 -5.73 21.17
C THR A 24 3.55 -5.89 22.28
N ALA A 25 3.26 -4.78 22.95
CA ALA A 25 2.14 -4.70 23.86
C ALA A 25 0.84 -4.45 23.07
N SER A 26 -0.28 -4.95 23.58
CA SER A 26 -1.59 -4.54 23.06
C SER A 26 -1.79 -3.04 23.26
N ARG A 27 -2.42 -2.39 22.29
CA ARG A 27 -2.81 -0.97 22.33
C ARG A 27 -4.25 -0.81 22.85
N GLY A 28 -4.72 -1.72 23.70
CA GLY A 28 -6.03 -1.67 24.35
C GLY A 28 -7.19 -1.91 23.39
N LYS A 29 -8.26 -1.10 23.50
CA LYS A 29 -9.45 -1.22 22.64
C LYS A 29 -9.17 -0.87 21.17
N GLN A 30 -8.14 -0.06 20.90
CA GLN A 30 -7.78 0.32 19.54
C GLN A 30 -7.16 -0.86 18.79
N ASP A 31 -6.31 -1.64 19.47
CA ASP A 31 -5.70 -2.88 18.96
C ASP A 31 -5.48 -3.87 20.13
N PRO A 32 -6.33 -4.91 20.26
CA PRO A 32 -6.25 -5.85 21.38
C PRO A 32 -5.14 -6.89 21.23
N TYR A 33 -4.46 -6.93 20.08
CA TYR A 33 -3.51 -8.01 19.77
C TYR A 33 -2.07 -7.62 20.07
N ARG A 34 -1.19 -8.62 20.02
CA ARG A 34 0.26 -8.48 20.19
C ARG A 34 0.96 -9.08 18.98
N TYR A 35 2.12 -8.54 18.65
CA TYR A 35 2.81 -8.85 17.41
C TYR A 35 4.28 -9.19 17.64
N GLN A 36 4.83 -10.04 16.77
CA GLN A 36 6.27 -10.08 16.52
C GLN A 36 6.63 -8.95 15.55
N VAL A 37 7.90 -8.57 15.53
CA VAL A 37 8.35 -7.44 14.71
C VAL A 37 9.56 -7.79 13.84
N GLY A 38 9.69 -7.08 12.72
CA GLY A 38 10.82 -7.19 11.80
C GLY A 38 10.43 -7.73 10.43
N PHE A 39 10.39 -6.84 9.43
CA PHE A 39 10.13 -7.19 8.04
C PHE A 39 11.10 -8.28 7.54
N GLY A 40 10.57 -9.29 6.86
CA GLY A 40 11.37 -10.38 6.26
C GLY A 40 11.97 -11.39 7.25
N ASN A 41 11.69 -11.27 8.55
CA ASN A 41 12.19 -12.23 9.55
C ASN A 41 11.70 -13.66 9.30
N ARG A 42 12.47 -14.63 9.81
CA ARG A 42 12.01 -16.01 10.02
C ARG A 42 11.42 -16.12 11.43
N PHE A 43 10.12 -15.93 11.52
CA PHE A 43 9.36 -15.97 12.76
C PHE A 43 9.08 -17.41 13.21
N ALA A 44 8.79 -17.56 14.50
CA ALA A 44 8.28 -18.78 15.10
C ALA A 44 7.23 -18.39 16.15
N SER A 45 6.03 -18.96 16.06
CA SER A 45 4.93 -18.64 16.95
C SER A 45 4.14 -19.89 17.31
N GLU A 46 3.80 -20.03 18.59
CA GLU A 46 2.96 -21.12 19.08
C GLU A 46 1.94 -20.59 20.08
N ALA A 47 0.66 -20.95 19.89
CA ALA A 47 -0.40 -20.61 20.82
C ALA A 47 -0.41 -21.53 22.05
N ILE A 48 0.15 -22.74 21.90
CA ILE A 48 0.31 -23.73 22.96
C ILE A 48 1.81 -24.05 23.10
N PRO A 49 2.40 -23.94 24.31
CA PRO A 49 3.84 -24.15 24.50
C PRO A 49 4.35 -25.51 24.03
N GLY A 50 5.48 -25.50 23.33
CA GLY A 50 6.21 -26.66 22.83
C GLY A 50 5.47 -27.44 21.75
N VAL A 51 4.64 -26.79 20.93
CA VAL A 51 4.01 -27.40 19.75
C VAL A 51 4.98 -27.43 18.57
N LEU A 52 5.80 -26.39 18.41
CA LEU A 52 6.80 -26.37 17.35
C LEU A 52 7.79 -27.53 17.51
N PRO A 53 8.00 -28.36 16.47
CA PRO A 53 8.97 -29.45 16.53
C PRO A 53 10.40 -28.92 16.67
N ASN A 54 11.23 -29.64 17.41
CA ASN A 54 12.62 -29.28 17.62
C ASN A 54 13.52 -29.97 16.58
N GLY A 55 14.35 -29.19 15.88
CA GLY A 55 15.39 -29.70 14.96
C GLY A 55 14.89 -30.24 13.63
N GLN A 56 13.59 -30.13 13.32
CA GLN A 56 12.97 -30.61 12.08
C GLN A 56 11.62 -29.93 11.84
N ASN A 57 11.11 -29.97 10.60
CA ASN A 57 9.79 -29.39 10.27
C ASN A 57 8.66 -30.44 10.21
N MET A 58 9.01 -31.69 9.86
CA MET A 58 8.06 -32.76 9.56
C MET A 58 8.32 -33.99 10.46
N PRO A 59 7.99 -33.94 11.76
CA PRO A 59 8.05 -35.11 12.60
C PRO A 59 7.08 -36.19 12.11
N GLN A 60 7.42 -37.47 12.34
CA GLN A 60 6.49 -38.57 12.10
C GLN A 60 5.19 -38.42 12.91
N LYS A 61 5.29 -37.87 14.13
CA LYS A 61 4.16 -37.59 15.01
C LYS A 61 4.32 -36.18 15.61
N ASN A 62 3.49 -35.24 15.18
CA ASN A 62 3.41 -33.93 15.81
C ASN A 62 2.82 -34.06 17.22
N LYS A 63 3.17 -33.10 18.09
CA LYS A 63 2.49 -32.94 19.36
C LYS A 63 1.00 -32.68 19.11
N TYR A 64 0.13 -33.33 19.89
CA TYR A 64 -1.32 -33.31 19.74
C TYR A 64 -1.84 -33.82 18.38
N ASP A 65 -1.04 -34.61 17.66
CA ASP A 65 -1.43 -35.20 16.38
C ASP A 65 -1.82 -34.16 15.31
N LEU A 66 -1.28 -32.94 15.42
CA LEU A 66 -1.47 -31.88 14.42
C LEU A 66 -0.91 -32.31 13.05
N TYR A 67 -1.49 -31.76 11.99
CA TYR A 67 -1.00 -31.91 10.64
C TYR A 67 0.07 -30.85 10.35
N THR A 68 1.18 -31.28 9.76
CA THR A 68 2.18 -30.37 9.19
C THR A 68 1.76 -30.00 7.77
N GLU A 69 1.62 -28.72 7.50
CA GLU A 69 1.33 -28.18 6.18
C GLU A 69 2.41 -27.15 5.80
N GLY A 70 3.02 -27.32 4.62
CA GLY A 70 4.00 -26.38 4.09
C GLY A 70 3.32 -25.41 3.12
N MET A 71 3.50 -24.12 3.35
CA MET A 71 3.10 -23.05 2.43
C MET A 71 4.34 -22.47 1.77
N THR A 72 4.40 -22.49 0.44
CA THR A 72 5.55 -22.01 -0.32
C THR A 72 5.12 -20.79 -1.14
N GLY A 73 5.65 -19.61 -0.81
CA GLY A 73 5.32 -18.36 -1.48
C GLY A 73 6.13 -18.12 -2.75
N SER A 74 7.37 -18.63 -2.79
CA SER A 74 8.32 -18.50 -3.89
C SER A 74 8.63 -19.84 -4.58
N SER A 75 9.45 -19.84 -5.63
CA SER A 75 10.05 -21.07 -6.16
C SER A 75 10.89 -21.78 -5.08
N PHE A 76 10.88 -23.12 -5.04
CA PHE A 76 11.71 -23.91 -4.11
C PHE A 76 13.21 -23.62 -4.26
N VAL A 77 13.66 -23.30 -5.47
CA VAL A 77 15.06 -22.99 -5.78
C VAL A 77 15.38 -21.50 -5.75
N ALA A 78 14.43 -20.67 -5.30
CA ALA A 78 14.68 -19.23 -5.15
C ALA A 78 15.90 -18.98 -4.26
N PRO A 79 16.75 -17.98 -4.58
CA PRO A 79 17.83 -17.54 -3.72
C PRO A 79 17.34 -17.31 -2.28
N ARG A 80 18.20 -17.50 -1.28
CA ARG A 80 17.78 -17.42 0.14
C ARG A 80 17.10 -16.11 0.52
N THR A 81 17.48 -15.00 -0.12
CA THR A 81 16.90 -13.66 0.07
C THR A 81 15.47 -13.55 -0.47
N GLU A 82 15.12 -14.33 -1.50
CA GLU A 82 13.82 -14.34 -2.16
C GLU A 82 12.97 -15.56 -1.76
N ASN A 83 13.54 -16.50 -1.00
CA ASN A 83 12.89 -17.75 -0.65
C ASN A 83 11.87 -17.53 0.49
N LEU A 84 10.59 -17.61 0.14
CA LEU A 84 9.46 -17.40 1.04
C LEU A 84 8.77 -18.73 1.33
N ASN A 85 8.75 -19.13 2.59
CA ASN A 85 8.01 -20.31 3.05
C ASN A 85 7.51 -20.17 4.50
N ALA A 86 6.49 -20.95 4.82
CA ALA A 86 5.99 -21.15 6.17
C ALA A 86 5.57 -22.60 6.40
N TRP A 87 5.73 -23.07 7.62
CA TRP A 87 5.23 -24.35 8.12
C TRP A 87 4.12 -24.08 9.12
N LEU A 88 2.97 -24.71 8.90
CA LEU A 88 1.76 -24.59 9.70
C LEU A 88 1.50 -25.93 10.40
N TYR A 89 1.28 -25.89 11.71
CA TYR A 89 0.90 -27.04 12.53
C TYR A 89 -0.57 -26.88 12.93
N ARG A 90 -1.45 -27.52 12.18
CA ARG A 90 -2.89 -27.25 12.16
C ARG A 90 -3.74 -28.46 12.52
N ILE A 91 -4.98 -28.22 12.95
CA ILE A 91 -5.89 -29.28 13.42
C ILE A 91 -6.36 -30.14 12.24
N ARG A 92 -6.71 -29.54 11.10
CA ARG A 92 -7.04 -30.24 9.86
C ARG A 92 -6.26 -29.64 8.68
N PRO A 93 -5.74 -30.46 7.77
CA PRO A 93 -5.03 -29.95 6.61
C PRO A 93 -6.00 -29.24 5.65
N SER A 94 -5.52 -28.20 4.96
CA SER A 94 -6.32 -27.37 4.04
C SER A 94 -6.97 -28.14 2.91
N VAL A 95 -6.45 -29.33 2.57
CA VAL A 95 -7.00 -30.22 1.55
C VAL A 95 -8.33 -30.88 1.97
N ALA A 96 -8.69 -30.83 3.26
CA ALA A 96 -9.93 -31.42 3.78
C ALA A 96 -11.17 -30.55 3.50
N HIS A 97 -11.55 -30.41 2.23
CA HIS A 97 -12.70 -29.61 1.79
C HIS A 97 -13.61 -30.37 0.82
N GLN A 98 -14.80 -29.83 0.53
CA GLN A 98 -15.85 -30.48 -0.29
C GLN A 98 -15.76 -30.14 -1.79
N GLY A 99 -14.55 -29.87 -2.31
CA GLY A 99 -14.34 -29.41 -3.69
C GLY A 99 -14.60 -27.91 -3.90
N PHE A 100 -14.69 -27.49 -5.16
CA PHE A 100 -14.85 -26.09 -5.56
C PHE A 100 -16.03 -25.94 -6.51
N THR A 101 -16.81 -24.87 -6.33
CA THR A 101 -17.87 -24.47 -7.24
C THR A 101 -17.62 -23.04 -7.70
N ARG A 102 -17.62 -22.79 -9.02
CA ARG A 102 -17.49 -21.44 -9.56
C ARG A 102 -18.66 -20.57 -9.11
N LEU A 103 -18.36 -19.38 -8.59
CA LEU A 103 -19.35 -18.38 -8.21
C LEU A 103 -19.76 -17.53 -9.42
N PRO A 104 -20.91 -16.85 -9.37
CA PRO A 104 -21.25 -15.84 -10.37
C PRO A 104 -20.19 -14.75 -10.47
N ASP A 105 -20.03 -14.19 -11.67
CA ASP A 105 -19.08 -13.10 -11.89
C ASP A 105 -19.51 -11.85 -11.12
N ASN A 106 -18.57 -11.23 -10.40
CA ASN A 106 -18.77 -9.90 -9.85
C ASN A 106 -18.58 -8.88 -10.99
N PRO A 107 -19.63 -8.14 -11.40
CA PRO A 107 -19.58 -7.26 -12.58
C PRO A 107 -18.69 -6.03 -12.40
N ASP A 108 -18.16 -5.81 -11.20
CA ASP A 108 -17.32 -4.68 -10.85
C ASP A 108 -15.91 -5.11 -10.40
N LEU A 109 -15.58 -6.40 -10.49
CA LEU A 109 -14.25 -6.94 -10.28
C LEU A 109 -13.61 -7.25 -11.64
N GLU A 110 -12.37 -6.81 -11.84
CA GLU A 110 -11.57 -7.13 -13.02
C GLU A 110 -10.15 -7.55 -12.65
N SER A 111 -9.53 -8.35 -13.51
CA SER A 111 -8.15 -8.83 -13.31
C SER A 111 -7.32 -8.94 -14.59
N THR A 112 -7.95 -8.84 -15.77
CA THR A 112 -7.25 -8.78 -17.06
C THR A 112 -7.33 -7.36 -17.61
N PHE A 113 -6.19 -6.70 -17.72
CA PHE A 113 -6.09 -5.29 -18.10
C PHE A 113 -5.54 -5.08 -19.52
N LEU A 114 -5.54 -6.14 -20.33
CA LEU A 114 -5.16 -6.09 -21.73
C LEU A 114 -6.24 -5.38 -22.56
N PRO A 115 -5.88 -4.57 -23.57
CA PRO A 115 -6.85 -3.83 -24.39
C PRO A 115 -7.89 -4.68 -25.15
N ILE A 116 -7.68 -6.00 -25.25
CA ILE A 116 -8.67 -6.93 -25.81
C ILE A 116 -9.86 -7.15 -24.87
N ASN A 117 -9.72 -6.87 -23.57
CA ASN A 117 -10.84 -6.90 -22.63
C ASN A 117 -11.74 -5.68 -22.88
N PRO A 118 -12.99 -5.86 -23.33
CA PRO A 118 -13.87 -4.73 -23.66
C PRO A 118 -14.32 -3.91 -22.45
N LYS A 119 -14.05 -4.40 -21.24
CA LYS A 119 -14.43 -3.76 -19.98
C LYS A 119 -13.35 -2.87 -19.39
N VAL A 120 -12.23 -2.67 -20.09
CA VAL A 120 -11.17 -1.75 -19.66
C VAL A 120 -10.94 -0.65 -20.70
N HIS A 121 -10.54 0.52 -20.22
CA HIS A 121 -10.44 1.76 -20.99
C HIS A 121 -9.08 2.40 -20.81
N THR A 122 -8.67 3.17 -21.81
CA THR A 122 -7.51 4.07 -21.72
C THR A 122 -8.00 5.50 -21.71
N SER A 123 -7.40 6.35 -20.86
CA SER A 123 -7.61 7.80 -20.92
C SER A 123 -6.28 8.53 -20.93
N PRO A 124 -6.09 9.53 -21.81
CA PRO A 124 -4.94 10.44 -21.75
C PRO A 124 -5.14 11.62 -20.80
N THR A 125 -6.37 11.84 -20.32
CA THR A 125 -6.71 12.95 -19.42
C THR A 125 -6.44 12.59 -17.97
N GLN A 126 -6.26 13.61 -17.13
CA GLN A 126 -6.24 13.43 -15.68
C GLN A 126 -7.65 13.05 -15.21
N LEU A 127 -7.76 11.92 -14.52
CA LEU A 127 -9.01 11.46 -13.95
C LEU A 127 -8.98 11.59 -12.44
N ALA A 128 -10.11 11.91 -11.85
CA ALA A 128 -10.30 11.88 -10.41
C ALA A 128 -11.61 11.17 -10.07
N TRP A 129 -11.71 10.68 -8.84
CA TRP A 129 -12.94 10.18 -8.27
C TRP A 129 -13.19 10.84 -6.92
N HIS A 130 -14.39 11.38 -6.75
CA HIS A 130 -14.88 11.76 -5.43
C HIS A 130 -14.96 10.54 -4.50
N PRO A 131 -15.07 10.74 -3.17
CA PRO A 131 -15.15 9.63 -2.24
C PRO A 131 -16.23 8.61 -2.61
N PHE A 132 -15.84 7.34 -2.71
CA PHE A 132 -16.73 6.25 -3.11
C PHE A 132 -17.75 5.95 -2.02
N ASP A 133 -19.02 5.76 -2.41
CA ASP A 133 -20.08 5.51 -1.44
C ASP A 133 -20.02 4.08 -0.90
N ILE A 134 -20.17 3.95 0.42
CA ILE A 134 -20.39 2.65 1.04
C ILE A 134 -21.82 2.20 0.70
N PRO A 135 -22.04 0.92 0.33
CA PRO A 135 -23.37 0.41 0.00
C PRO A 135 -24.37 0.61 1.15
N PRO A 136 -25.65 0.91 0.83
CA PRO A 136 -26.66 1.12 1.85
C PRO A 136 -26.85 -0.13 2.70
N THR A 137 -27.11 0.04 3.99
CA THR A 137 -27.28 -1.05 4.96
C THR A 137 -28.53 -1.91 4.71
N SER A 138 -29.35 -1.58 3.71
CA SER A 138 -30.48 -2.40 3.27
C SER A 138 -30.05 -3.72 2.63
N ASN A 139 -28.81 -3.77 2.08
CA ASN A 139 -28.20 -4.97 1.54
C ASN A 139 -26.90 -5.24 2.28
N GLU A 140 -26.71 -6.46 2.76
CA GLU A 140 -25.46 -6.86 3.42
C GLU A 140 -24.36 -7.05 2.36
N VAL A 141 -23.26 -6.32 2.51
CA VAL A 141 -22.10 -6.38 1.62
C VAL A 141 -20.85 -6.50 2.49
N ASP A 142 -20.18 -7.65 2.40
CA ASP A 142 -18.92 -7.87 3.12
C ASP A 142 -17.70 -7.36 2.36
N PHE A 143 -16.51 -7.53 2.93
CA PHE A 143 -15.24 -7.09 2.34
C PHE A 143 -15.00 -7.62 0.92
N VAL A 144 -15.34 -8.89 0.66
CA VAL A 144 -15.07 -9.57 -0.62
C VAL A 144 -16.09 -9.12 -1.66
N ASP A 145 -17.36 -9.11 -1.28
CA ASP A 145 -18.47 -8.76 -2.18
C ASP A 145 -18.44 -7.26 -2.53
N GLY A 146 -17.88 -6.46 -1.63
CA GLY A 146 -17.67 -5.02 -1.77
C GLY A 146 -16.42 -4.62 -2.56
N MET A 147 -15.61 -5.55 -3.06
CA MET A 147 -14.45 -5.22 -3.90
C MET A 147 -14.88 -4.69 -5.27
N LYS A 148 -14.31 -3.54 -5.66
CA LYS A 148 -14.55 -2.84 -6.91
C LYS A 148 -13.21 -2.44 -7.54
N THR A 149 -12.90 -2.97 -8.72
CA THR A 149 -11.63 -2.69 -9.40
C THR A 149 -11.67 -1.31 -10.03
N ILE A 150 -10.66 -0.47 -9.77
CA ILE A 150 -10.52 0.83 -10.41
C ILE A 150 -9.73 0.71 -11.71
N ALA A 151 -8.50 0.22 -11.63
CA ALA A 151 -7.56 0.20 -12.74
C ALA A 151 -6.50 -0.88 -12.49
N GLY A 152 -5.69 -1.17 -13.50
CA GLY A 152 -4.59 -2.11 -13.36
C GLY A 152 -3.82 -2.33 -14.64
N ASN A 153 -2.90 -3.28 -14.59
CA ASN A 153 -2.07 -3.72 -15.71
C ASN A 153 -1.92 -5.24 -15.70
N GLY A 154 -1.70 -5.83 -16.88
CA GLY A 154 -1.32 -7.23 -17.00
C GLY A 154 -2.46 -8.23 -16.77
N ASP A 155 -2.08 -9.44 -16.37
CA ASP A 155 -2.97 -10.59 -16.21
C ASP A 155 -2.39 -11.56 -15.17
N PRO A 156 -3.18 -12.04 -14.19
CA PRO A 156 -2.69 -12.93 -13.15
C PRO A 156 -2.17 -14.27 -13.69
N THR A 157 -2.65 -14.76 -14.84
CA THR A 157 -2.16 -16.01 -15.47
C THR A 157 -0.72 -15.88 -15.98
N LEU A 158 -0.26 -14.65 -16.25
CA LEU A 158 1.11 -14.35 -16.65
C LEU A 158 2.03 -14.12 -15.45
N HIS A 159 1.48 -14.12 -14.23
CA HIS A 159 2.16 -13.69 -13.02
C HIS A 159 2.86 -12.34 -13.25
N GLU A 160 2.11 -11.39 -13.82
CA GLU A 160 2.64 -10.09 -14.19
C GLU A 160 1.54 -9.03 -14.20
N GLY A 161 1.85 -7.88 -13.61
CA GLY A 161 0.94 -6.75 -13.52
C GLY A 161 0.37 -6.59 -12.13
N LEU A 162 -0.72 -5.83 -12.04
CA LEU A 162 -1.33 -5.45 -10.79
C LEU A 162 -2.80 -5.07 -11.01
N ALA A 163 -3.55 -4.97 -9.92
CA ALA A 163 -4.86 -4.34 -9.88
C ALA A 163 -4.95 -3.39 -8.69
N VAL A 164 -5.68 -2.28 -8.86
CA VAL A 164 -6.09 -1.39 -7.79
C VAL A 164 -7.58 -1.53 -7.58
N HIS A 165 -7.99 -1.77 -6.35
CA HIS A 165 -9.39 -1.91 -5.96
C HIS A 165 -9.77 -0.93 -4.85
N MET A 166 -11.07 -0.62 -4.77
CA MET A 166 -11.71 -0.18 -3.54
C MET A 166 -12.40 -1.38 -2.89
N TYR A 167 -12.39 -1.45 -1.57
CA TYR A 167 -13.38 -2.24 -0.85
C TYR A 167 -14.43 -1.31 -0.22
N LEU A 168 -15.71 -1.67 -0.37
CA LEU A 168 -16.86 -0.90 0.12
C LEU A 168 -17.81 -1.86 0.85
N ALA A 169 -17.72 -1.94 2.18
CA ALA A 169 -18.39 -2.97 2.97
C ALA A 169 -19.21 -2.38 4.12
N ASN A 170 -20.34 -3.01 4.43
CA ASN A 170 -21.20 -2.63 5.56
C ASN A 170 -21.43 -3.76 6.57
N THR A 171 -21.03 -4.99 6.24
CA THR A 171 -21.22 -6.18 7.09
C THR A 171 -19.89 -6.93 7.29
N SER A 172 -19.70 -7.50 8.48
CA SER A 172 -18.55 -8.36 8.77
C SER A 172 -18.68 -9.69 8.04
N MET A 173 -17.56 -10.27 7.60
CA MET A 173 -17.57 -11.64 7.07
C MET A 173 -18.01 -12.63 8.16
N GLY A 174 -19.06 -13.42 7.87
CA GLY A 174 -19.61 -14.46 8.74
C GLY A 174 -18.72 -15.71 8.81
N ARG A 175 -19.27 -16.91 8.70
CA ARG A 175 -18.47 -18.14 8.50
C ARG A 175 -17.99 -18.26 7.05
N LYS A 176 -17.34 -17.20 6.60
CA LYS A 176 -16.77 -17.01 5.27
C LYS A 176 -15.32 -16.58 5.42
N ALA A 177 -14.44 -17.11 4.59
CA ALA A 177 -13.06 -16.67 4.44
C ALA A 177 -12.77 -16.38 2.97
N PHE A 178 -11.66 -15.69 2.71
CA PHE A 178 -11.17 -15.36 1.38
C PHE A 178 -9.71 -15.81 1.23
N CYS A 179 -9.38 -16.30 0.04
CA CYS A 179 -8.03 -16.67 -0.34
C CYS A 179 -7.77 -16.14 -1.75
N ASN A 180 -6.81 -15.23 -1.88
CA ASN A 180 -6.42 -14.73 -3.19
C ASN A 180 -5.26 -15.56 -3.75
N ALA A 181 -5.49 -16.34 -4.81
CA ALA A 181 -4.46 -17.13 -5.48
C ALA A 181 -3.72 -16.34 -6.58
N ASP A 182 -4.15 -15.12 -6.89
CA ASP A 182 -3.61 -14.34 -8.00
C ASP A 182 -2.41 -13.47 -7.57
N GLY A 183 -2.44 -12.94 -6.35
CA GLY A 183 -1.45 -11.97 -5.92
C GLY A 183 -1.46 -11.63 -4.44
N ASP A 184 -0.46 -10.86 -4.03
CA ASP A 184 -0.37 -10.25 -2.71
C ASP A 184 -1.29 -9.02 -2.65
N MET A 185 -1.98 -8.82 -1.52
CA MET A 185 -2.91 -7.71 -1.32
C MET A 185 -2.36 -6.76 -0.24
N LEU A 186 -1.99 -5.54 -0.63
CA LEU A 186 -1.74 -4.42 0.28
C LEU A 186 -3.06 -3.66 0.46
N ILE A 187 -3.59 -3.65 1.69
CA ILE A 187 -4.89 -3.10 2.04
C ILE A 187 -4.68 -1.86 2.93
N LEU A 188 -5.35 -0.77 2.57
CA LEU A 188 -5.31 0.53 3.24
C LEU A 188 -6.70 0.94 3.72
N PRO A 189 -7.04 0.74 5.00
CA PRO A 189 -8.29 1.26 5.54
C PRO A 189 -8.32 2.78 5.49
N GLN A 190 -9.41 3.34 4.96
CA GLN A 190 -9.64 4.78 4.93
C GLN A 190 -10.68 5.17 5.98
N GLN A 191 -11.78 4.43 6.04
CA GLN A 191 -12.86 4.60 7.00
C GLN A 191 -13.11 3.30 7.77
N GLY A 192 -13.11 3.37 9.11
CA GLY A 192 -13.33 2.24 10.00
C GLY A 192 -12.12 1.30 10.09
N ARG A 193 -11.91 0.69 11.26
CA ARG A 193 -10.88 -0.33 11.44
C ARG A 193 -11.28 -1.65 10.81
N LEU A 194 -10.29 -2.46 10.47
CA LEU A 194 -10.45 -3.86 10.07
C LEU A 194 -9.90 -4.77 11.16
N ASP A 195 -10.72 -5.70 11.66
CA ASP A 195 -10.26 -6.83 12.50
C ASP A 195 -10.05 -8.04 11.58
N VAL A 196 -8.81 -8.23 11.17
CA VAL A 196 -8.36 -9.22 10.18
C VAL A 196 -7.91 -10.49 10.90
N GLN A 197 -8.56 -11.61 10.60
CA GLN A 197 -8.14 -12.92 11.07
C GLN A 197 -7.54 -13.69 9.90
N THR A 198 -6.31 -14.18 10.08
CA THR A 198 -5.57 -14.98 9.11
C THR A 198 -5.26 -16.35 9.70
N GLU A 199 -4.75 -17.27 8.88
CA GLU A 199 -4.19 -18.54 9.35
C GLU A 199 -3.02 -18.36 10.34
N PHE A 200 -2.34 -17.21 10.32
CA PHE A 200 -1.19 -16.93 11.19
C PHE A 200 -1.57 -16.26 12.52
N GLY A 201 -2.83 -15.83 12.65
CA GLY A 201 -3.35 -15.12 13.81
C GLY A 201 -4.11 -13.85 13.42
N ARG A 202 -4.31 -12.96 14.39
CA ARG A 202 -5.21 -11.81 14.28
C ARG A 202 -4.48 -10.47 14.24
N MET A 203 -4.96 -9.56 13.42
CA MET A 203 -4.44 -8.20 13.27
C MET A 203 -5.59 -7.20 13.28
N MET A 204 -5.48 -6.14 14.09
CA MET A 204 -6.35 -4.98 13.94
C MET A 204 -5.65 -3.99 13.02
N VAL A 205 -6.34 -3.34 12.09
CA VAL A 205 -5.73 -2.40 11.14
C VAL A 205 -6.55 -1.13 11.13
N CYS A 206 -5.95 -0.03 11.56
CA CYS A 206 -6.60 1.27 11.62
C CYS A 206 -6.37 2.09 10.35
N PRO A 207 -7.22 3.08 10.05
CA PRO A 207 -6.83 4.13 9.11
C PRO A 207 -5.52 4.79 9.54
N GLY A 208 -4.56 4.86 8.62
CA GLY A 208 -3.17 5.24 8.94
C GLY A 208 -2.22 4.06 9.11
N GLU A 209 -2.73 2.83 9.04
CA GLU A 209 -1.94 1.60 8.94
C GLU A 209 -2.23 0.88 7.62
N LEU A 210 -1.27 0.10 7.14
CA LEU A 210 -1.44 -0.85 6.04
C LEU A 210 -1.43 -2.27 6.58
N VAL A 211 -2.02 -3.20 5.83
CA VAL A 211 -1.81 -4.64 6.02
C VAL A 211 -1.53 -5.32 4.69
N VAL A 212 -0.55 -6.21 4.65
CA VAL A 212 -0.29 -7.08 3.50
C VAL A 212 -0.70 -8.51 3.84
N ILE A 213 -1.60 -9.05 3.01
CA ILE A 213 -1.94 -10.47 3.01
C ILE A 213 -1.36 -11.08 1.74
N GLN A 214 -0.39 -11.98 1.90
CA GLN A 214 0.31 -12.57 0.76
C GLN A 214 -0.55 -13.65 0.09
N ARG A 215 -0.24 -13.91 -1.18
CA ARG A 215 -0.96 -14.83 -2.06
C ARG A 215 -1.17 -16.21 -1.42
N GLY A 216 -2.39 -16.72 -1.48
CA GLY A 216 -2.76 -18.05 -1.01
C GLY A 216 -3.06 -18.16 0.49
N MET A 217 -2.88 -17.08 1.27
CA MET A 217 -3.28 -17.07 2.68
C MET A 217 -4.78 -16.90 2.82
N LYS A 218 -5.41 -17.72 3.66
CA LYS A 218 -6.83 -17.56 4.01
C LYS A 218 -6.96 -16.48 5.08
N PHE A 219 -7.89 -15.56 4.86
CA PHE A 219 -8.23 -14.53 5.83
C PHE A 219 -9.72 -14.20 5.83
N LYS A 220 -10.17 -13.53 6.89
CA LYS A 220 -11.48 -12.90 6.95
C LYS A 220 -11.39 -11.54 7.61
N VAL A 221 -12.36 -10.69 7.32
CA VAL A 221 -12.41 -9.31 7.80
C VAL A 221 -13.69 -9.09 8.60
N LYS A 222 -13.53 -8.62 9.84
CA LYS A 222 -14.62 -8.05 10.64
C LYS A 222 -14.52 -6.53 10.65
N LEU A 223 -15.69 -5.89 10.78
CA LEU A 223 -15.83 -4.44 10.78
C LEU A 223 -16.26 -3.95 12.17
N PRO A 224 -15.33 -3.84 13.14
CA PRO A 224 -15.65 -3.51 14.54
C PRO A 224 -16.31 -2.14 14.73
N ASP A 225 -16.13 -1.22 13.77
CA ASP A 225 -16.67 0.15 13.82
C ASP A 225 -17.92 0.33 12.94
N GLY A 226 -18.46 -0.75 12.36
CA GLY A 226 -19.54 -0.68 11.37
C GLY A 226 -19.01 -0.50 9.94
N PRO A 227 -19.77 0.12 9.02
CA PRO A 227 -19.40 0.17 7.61
C PRO A 227 -18.02 0.80 7.34
N SER A 228 -17.26 0.19 6.43
CA SER A 228 -15.86 0.48 6.16
C SER A 228 -15.57 0.64 4.66
N ARG A 229 -14.57 1.47 4.36
CA ARG A 229 -14.05 1.71 3.01
C ARG A 229 -12.53 1.81 3.05
N GLY A 230 -11.88 1.37 1.99
CA GLY A 230 -10.45 1.57 1.79
C GLY A 230 -9.97 1.08 0.44
N TYR A 231 -8.66 1.14 0.25
CA TYR A 231 -7.98 0.85 -1.01
C TYR A 231 -7.25 -0.48 -0.92
N ILE A 232 -7.04 -1.12 -2.06
CA ILE A 232 -6.25 -2.34 -2.19
C ILE A 232 -5.34 -2.22 -3.42
N GLN A 233 -4.05 -2.50 -3.26
CA GLN A 233 -3.15 -2.80 -4.37
C GLN A 233 -2.86 -4.31 -4.37
N GLU A 234 -3.26 -4.97 -5.45
CA GLU A 234 -3.02 -6.39 -5.71
C GLU A 234 -1.87 -6.53 -6.70
N ILE A 235 -0.83 -7.28 -6.35
CA ILE A 235 0.36 -7.48 -7.21
C ILE A 235 0.39 -8.90 -7.76
N PHE A 236 0.45 -9.04 -9.10
CA PHE A 236 0.53 -10.33 -9.78
C PHE A 236 1.99 -10.76 -9.94
N GLY A 237 2.36 -11.87 -9.31
CA GLY A 237 3.64 -12.54 -9.56
C GLY A 237 4.89 -11.91 -8.94
N SER A 238 4.73 -10.98 -8.02
CA SER A 238 5.82 -10.44 -7.20
C SER A 238 5.36 -10.31 -5.73
N HIS A 239 6.28 -9.97 -4.84
CA HIS A 239 6.01 -9.71 -3.44
C HIS A 239 6.49 -8.30 -3.08
N TYR A 240 5.83 -7.68 -2.12
CA TYR A 240 6.29 -6.40 -1.59
C TYR A 240 7.60 -6.59 -0.81
N ASP A 241 8.53 -5.67 -1.01
CA ASP A 241 9.84 -5.59 -0.37
C ASP A 241 10.08 -4.16 0.14
N LEU A 242 11.08 -3.97 0.99
CA LEU A 242 11.55 -2.63 1.33
C LEU A 242 12.36 -2.05 0.17
N PRO A 243 12.27 -0.73 -0.10
CA PRO A 243 13.10 -0.12 -1.13
C PRO A 243 14.58 -0.18 -0.75
N GLU A 244 15.44 -0.33 -1.76
CA GLU A 244 16.88 -0.17 -1.57
C GLU A 244 17.19 1.27 -1.12
N LEU A 245 17.86 1.41 0.03
CA LEU A 245 18.08 2.72 0.66
C LEU A 245 19.18 3.56 0.01
N GLY A 246 20.02 2.94 -0.82
CA GLY A 246 21.10 3.62 -1.54
C GLY A 246 21.95 4.49 -0.59
N PRO A 247 22.16 5.79 -0.90
CA PRO A 247 22.94 6.70 -0.08
C PRO A 247 22.44 6.92 1.36
N LEU A 248 21.19 6.59 1.70
CA LEU A 248 20.70 6.67 3.09
C LEU A 248 21.39 5.64 4.00
N GLY A 249 21.91 4.55 3.43
CA GLY A 249 22.64 3.52 4.16
C GLY A 249 21.70 2.52 4.84
N GLY A 250 21.89 2.30 6.14
CA GLY A 250 21.26 1.18 6.87
C GLY A 250 19.95 1.50 7.61
N HIS A 251 19.43 2.73 7.51
CA HIS A 251 18.22 3.16 8.23
C HIS A 251 17.56 4.34 7.52
N GLY A 252 16.25 4.52 7.75
CA GLY A 252 15.44 5.55 7.12
C GLY A 252 14.15 4.97 6.52
N LEU A 253 13.26 5.84 6.08
CA LEU A 253 11.98 5.46 5.47
C LEU A 253 11.14 4.56 6.42
N ALA A 254 10.66 3.42 5.93
CA ALA A 254 9.98 2.42 6.73
C ALA A 254 11.00 1.45 7.37
N ASN A 255 11.39 1.71 8.61
CA ASN A 255 12.35 0.84 9.30
C ASN A 255 11.78 -0.57 9.48
N SER A 256 12.58 -1.58 9.12
CA SER A 256 12.15 -3.00 9.12
C SER A 256 11.58 -3.48 10.46
N ARG A 257 12.12 -2.98 11.59
CA ARG A 257 11.65 -3.30 12.94
C ARG A 257 10.20 -2.89 13.19
N ASP A 258 9.65 -1.94 12.47
CA ASP A 258 8.34 -1.38 12.81
C ASP A 258 7.17 -2.10 12.13
N PHE A 259 7.47 -3.09 11.27
CA PHE A 259 6.52 -4.03 10.69
C PHE A 259 6.15 -5.11 11.71
N GLU A 260 4.85 -5.36 11.84
CA GLU A 260 4.25 -6.22 12.86
C GLU A 260 3.56 -7.43 12.22
N THR A 261 3.86 -8.64 12.69
CA THR A 261 3.27 -9.92 12.26
C THR A 261 2.49 -10.55 13.42
N PRO A 262 1.30 -11.13 13.19
CA PRO A 262 0.45 -11.69 14.25
C PRO A 262 1.16 -12.80 15.04
N LEU A 263 0.74 -13.01 16.28
CA LEU A 263 1.05 -14.24 17.01
C LEU A 263 0.03 -15.33 16.65
N ALA A 264 0.47 -16.59 16.67
CA ALA A 264 -0.37 -17.76 16.43
C ALA A 264 -1.64 -17.70 17.29
N SER A 265 -2.79 -17.87 16.64
CA SER A 265 -4.11 -17.89 17.25
C SER A 265 -4.99 -18.80 16.42
N PHE A 266 -5.70 -19.72 17.07
CA PHE A 266 -6.56 -20.68 16.42
C PHE A 266 -7.96 -20.67 17.03
N ASP A 267 -8.95 -21.03 16.23
CA ASP A 267 -10.33 -21.21 16.65
C ASP A 267 -10.68 -22.70 16.67
N LEU A 268 -11.61 -23.09 17.56
CA LEU A 268 -12.19 -24.43 17.60
C LEU A 268 -13.64 -24.35 17.14
N ASP A 269 -13.84 -24.48 15.83
CA ASP A 269 -15.17 -24.44 15.21
C ASP A 269 -15.31 -25.55 14.16
N GLN A 270 -16.39 -26.32 14.31
CA GLN A 270 -16.76 -27.50 13.53
C GLN A 270 -18.06 -27.30 12.74
N SER A 271 -18.52 -26.06 12.66
CA SER A 271 -19.65 -25.70 11.83
C SER A 271 -19.26 -25.56 10.35
N HIS A 272 -20.26 -25.39 9.49
CA HIS A 272 -20.07 -25.14 8.07
C HIS A 272 -19.42 -23.78 7.80
N TRP A 273 -18.41 -23.78 6.92
CA TRP A 273 -17.67 -22.61 6.45
C TRP A 273 -17.55 -22.62 4.93
N ASP A 274 -17.68 -21.43 4.34
CA ASP A 274 -17.40 -21.19 2.92
C ASP A 274 -16.09 -20.41 2.76
N ILE A 275 -15.19 -20.88 1.90
CA ILE A 275 -13.96 -20.17 1.56
C ILE A 275 -14.06 -19.74 0.11
N VAL A 276 -14.03 -18.43 -0.13
CA VAL A 276 -13.98 -17.86 -1.47
C VAL A 276 -12.53 -17.81 -1.94
N TYR A 277 -12.23 -18.48 -3.05
CA TYR A 277 -10.95 -18.43 -3.72
C TYR A 277 -11.05 -17.55 -4.96
N LYS A 278 -10.16 -16.57 -5.08
CA LYS A 278 -9.93 -15.83 -6.34
C LYS A 278 -8.81 -16.53 -7.10
N VAL A 279 -9.11 -17.04 -8.28
CA VAL A 279 -8.18 -17.78 -9.15
C VAL A 279 -8.35 -17.28 -10.58
N CYS A 280 -7.29 -16.71 -11.14
CA CYS A 280 -7.24 -16.09 -12.46
C CYS A 280 -8.40 -15.10 -12.68
N GLY A 281 -8.65 -14.24 -11.69
CA GLY A 281 -9.74 -13.26 -11.69
C GLY A 281 -11.14 -13.82 -11.40
N GLN A 282 -11.30 -15.15 -11.31
CA GLN A 282 -12.59 -15.80 -11.08
C GLN A 282 -12.77 -16.23 -9.63
N LEU A 283 -13.98 -16.03 -9.11
CA LEU A 283 -14.33 -16.42 -7.74
C LEU A 283 -14.89 -17.85 -7.72
N HIS A 284 -14.44 -18.63 -6.74
CA HIS A 284 -14.89 -20.00 -6.51
C HIS A 284 -15.21 -20.17 -5.02
N SER A 285 -16.32 -20.81 -4.68
CA SER A 285 -16.60 -21.22 -3.31
C SER A 285 -16.07 -22.62 -3.05
N CYS A 286 -15.53 -22.81 -1.85
CA CYS A 286 -15.04 -24.08 -1.35
C CYS A 286 -15.58 -24.28 0.07
N SER A 287 -16.47 -25.24 0.25
CA SER A 287 -17.12 -25.47 1.53
C SER A 287 -16.39 -26.53 2.37
N GLN A 288 -16.40 -26.37 3.69
CA GLN A 288 -15.83 -27.30 4.66
C GLN A 288 -16.56 -27.24 6.01
N GLU A 289 -16.52 -28.33 6.78
CA GLU A 289 -17.20 -28.43 8.10
C GLU A 289 -16.27 -28.06 9.27
N HIS A 290 -15.47 -27.01 9.09
CA HIS A 290 -14.64 -26.43 10.14
C HIS A 290 -14.09 -25.06 9.73
N THR A 291 -13.65 -24.29 10.73
CA THR A 291 -12.89 -23.06 10.48
C THR A 291 -11.56 -23.33 9.76
N PRO A 292 -11.15 -22.49 8.80
CA PRO A 292 -9.80 -22.54 8.24
C PRO A 292 -8.73 -21.96 9.18
N PHE A 293 -9.13 -21.31 10.28
CA PHE A 293 -8.25 -20.63 11.22
C PHE A 293 -7.87 -21.55 12.38
N ASP A 294 -7.33 -22.73 12.05
CA ASP A 294 -7.09 -23.83 12.98
C ASP A 294 -5.57 -24.15 13.14
N VAL A 295 -4.71 -23.18 12.86
CA VAL A 295 -3.25 -23.28 12.98
C VAL A 295 -2.82 -22.96 14.41
N VAL A 296 -2.37 -23.99 15.13
CA VAL A 296 -1.98 -23.88 16.54
C VAL A 296 -0.58 -23.27 16.71
N ALA A 297 0.31 -23.57 15.77
CA ALA A 297 1.65 -23.00 15.72
C ALA A 297 2.12 -22.89 14.27
N TRP A 298 3.08 -22.01 14.02
CA TRP A 298 3.69 -21.85 12.71
C TRP A 298 5.11 -21.27 12.82
N HIS A 299 5.95 -21.51 11.81
CA HIS A 299 7.23 -20.81 11.66
C HIS A 299 7.57 -20.58 10.20
N GLY A 300 8.30 -19.51 9.88
CA GLY A 300 8.63 -19.15 8.50
C GLY A 300 8.80 -17.66 8.28
N ASN A 301 8.97 -17.26 7.02
CA ASN A 301 9.06 -15.86 6.57
C ASN A 301 7.98 -15.48 5.55
N TYR A 302 7.12 -16.42 5.13
CA TYR A 302 5.93 -16.12 4.34
C TYR A 302 4.74 -15.90 5.27
N VAL A 303 4.57 -14.66 5.74
CA VAL A 303 3.63 -14.27 6.79
C VAL A 303 2.86 -13.00 6.44
N PRO A 304 1.64 -12.79 6.94
CA PRO A 304 0.98 -11.50 6.83
C PRO A 304 1.64 -10.50 7.78
N TYR A 305 1.55 -9.21 7.44
CA TYR A 305 2.12 -8.16 8.26
C TYR A 305 1.34 -6.85 8.14
N LYS A 306 1.44 -6.01 9.16
CA LYS A 306 0.92 -4.63 9.17
C LYS A 306 2.03 -3.62 9.46
N TYR A 307 1.81 -2.38 9.05
CA TYR A 307 2.73 -1.27 9.32
C TYR A 307 1.94 0.01 9.59
N ASP A 308 2.43 0.81 10.53
CA ASP A 308 1.84 2.10 10.93
C ASP A 308 2.61 3.23 10.27
N MET A 309 1.96 3.96 9.36
CA MET A 309 2.60 5.01 8.56
C MET A 309 3.08 6.19 9.41
N SER A 310 2.60 6.35 10.65
CA SER A 310 3.13 7.37 11.56
C SER A 310 4.57 7.11 12.01
N LYS A 311 5.06 5.88 11.83
CA LYS A 311 6.45 5.47 12.15
C LYS A 311 7.43 5.75 11.01
N PHE A 312 6.94 6.18 9.85
CA PHE A 312 7.78 6.47 8.69
C PHE A 312 8.76 7.60 8.97
N THR A 313 10.04 7.36 8.68
CA THR A 313 11.09 8.36 8.81
C THR A 313 11.19 9.14 7.51
N PHE A 314 10.48 10.27 7.44
CA PHE A 314 10.54 11.16 6.29
C PHE A 314 11.95 11.69 6.06
N VAL A 315 12.41 11.57 4.81
CA VAL A 315 13.65 12.17 4.32
C VAL A 315 13.28 13.17 3.22
N GLY A 316 14.00 14.29 3.17
CA GLY A 316 13.74 15.36 2.22
C GLY A 316 14.94 16.29 2.10
N SER A 317 14.82 17.37 1.32
CA SER A 317 15.89 18.35 1.22
C SER A 317 16.02 19.14 2.51
N ILE A 318 17.24 19.22 3.02
CA ILE A 318 17.64 20.10 4.12
C ILE A 318 18.45 21.30 3.63
N SER A 319 18.44 21.56 2.31
CA SER A 319 19.19 22.66 1.69
C SER A 319 18.35 23.37 0.64
N LYS A 320 18.33 22.89 -0.61
CA LYS A 320 17.61 23.49 -1.75
C LYS A 320 16.86 22.42 -2.54
N ASP A 321 16.01 22.88 -3.43
CA ASP A 321 15.19 22.11 -4.37
C ASP A 321 14.13 21.20 -3.70
N HIS A 322 13.26 20.65 -4.53
CA HIS A 322 12.26 19.65 -4.17
C HIS A 322 12.77 18.27 -4.60
N ILE A 323 12.82 17.30 -3.68
CA ILE A 323 13.30 15.94 -3.97
C ILE A 323 12.19 15.12 -4.64
N ASP A 324 12.56 14.27 -5.59
CA ASP A 324 11.66 13.32 -6.25
C ASP A 324 10.84 12.49 -5.23
N PRO A 325 9.55 12.22 -5.52
CA PRO A 325 8.63 11.61 -4.56
C PRO A 325 9.00 10.17 -4.18
N SER A 326 9.87 9.49 -4.95
CA SER A 326 10.39 8.16 -4.64
C SER A 326 11.09 8.09 -3.27
N ILE A 327 11.57 9.22 -2.75
CA ILE A 327 12.10 9.32 -1.37
C ILE A 327 11.05 9.01 -0.30
N PHE A 328 9.77 8.94 -0.65
CA PHE A 328 8.68 8.59 0.26
C PHE A 328 8.17 7.15 0.08
N CYS A 329 8.95 6.27 -0.56
CA CYS A 329 8.59 4.87 -0.77
C CYS A 329 8.59 4.08 0.55
N VAL A 330 7.47 3.40 0.83
CA VAL A 330 7.27 2.51 1.98
C VAL A 330 7.54 1.07 1.60
N LEU A 331 6.94 0.60 0.50
CA LEU A 331 7.09 -0.75 -0.04
C LEU A 331 7.18 -0.70 -1.57
N THR A 332 7.98 -1.58 -2.14
CA THR A 332 8.16 -1.74 -3.59
C THR A 332 7.87 -3.18 -4.01
N ALA A 333 7.29 -3.38 -5.18
CA ALA A 333 7.17 -4.68 -5.84
C ALA A 333 8.09 -4.70 -7.06
N LYS A 334 9.00 -5.67 -7.13
CA LYS A 334 9.95 -5.80 -8.25
C LYS A 334 9.24 -6.22 -9.53
N SER A 335 9.59 -5.61 -10.67
CA SER A 335 9.18 -6.10 -11.99
C SER A 335 10.13 -7.18 -12.52
N LYS A 336 9.83 -7.75 -13.69
CA LYS A 336 10.76 -8.63 -14.42
C LYS A 336 11.96 -7.87 -15.00
N ALA A 337 11.87 -6.54 -15.16
CA ALA A 337 12.96 -5.70 -15.62
C ALA A 337 13.83 -5.26 -14.43
N SER A 338 15.14 -5.53 -14.51
CA SER A 338 16.08 -5.19 -13.45
C SER A 338 16.15 -3.68 -13.24
N GLY A 339 16.08 -3.24 -11.98
CA GLY A 339 16.13 -1.83 -11.61
C GLY A 339 14.85 -1.04 -11.87
N VAL A 340 13.79 -1.68 -12.36
CA VAL A 340 12.48 -1.05 -12.61
C VAL A 340 11.44 -1.69 -11.68
N PRO A 341 10.83 -0.93 -10.76
CA PRO A 341 9.75 -1.46 -9.92
C PRO A 341 8.51 -1.71 -10.79
N LEU A 342 7.78 -2.78 -10.50
CA LEU A 342 6.44 -2.98 -11.04
C LEU A 342 5.51 -1.93 -10.44
N ALA A 343 5.59 -1.76 -9.13
CA ALA A 343 4.87 -0.72 -8.42
C ALA A 343 5.58 -0.31 -7.13
N ASP A 344 5.47 0.96 -6.79
CA ASP A 344 5.89 1.54 -5.52
C ASP A 344 4.67 2.08 -4.77
N PHE A 345 4.64 1.83 -3.46
CA PHE A 345 3.69 2.42 -2.53
C PHE A 345 4.38 3.56 -1.76
N LEU A 346 4.01 4.80 -2.09
CA LEU A 346 4.57 6.02 -1.51
C LEU A 346 3.55 6.68 -0.58
N ILE A 347 4.02 7.45 0.42
CA ILE A 347 3.15 8.22 1.30
C ILE A 347 3.51 9.71 1.35
N PHE A 348 2.50 10.56 1.56
CA PHE A 348 2.67 11.99 1.76
C PHE A 348 2.01 12.40 3.06
N GLY A 349 2.82 12.77 4.04
CA GLY A 349 2.35 13.16 5.37
C GLY A 349 3.15 14.30 5.98
N GLY A 350 2.82 14.57 7.25
CA GLY A 350 3.36 15.67 8.03
C GLY A 350 4.89 15.69 8.10
N ARG A 351 5.53 16.75 7.58
CA ARG A 351 6.98 16.88 7.56
C ARG A 351 7.42 18.35 7.59
N TRP A 352 8.71 18.57 7.84
CA TRP A 352 9.33 19.87 7.67
C TRP A 352 9.66 20.12 6.19
N ASP A 353 9.44 21.36 5.76
CA ASP A 353 9.89 21.87 4.48
C ASP A 353 10.75 23.11 4.72
N VAL A 354 12.02 23.01 4.32
CA VAL A 354 13.09 23.96 4.65
C VAL A 354 13.91 24.38 3.44
N GLY A 355 13.52 23.99 2.21
CA GLY A 355 14.27 24.32 1.00
C GLY A 355 14.48 25.83 0.83
N GLU A 356 15.73 26.29 0.79
CA GLU A 356 16.14 27.69 0.63
C GLU A 356 16.14 28.08 -0.84
N GLY A 357 15.64 29.29 -1.17
CA GLY A 357 15.63 29.80 -2.54
C GLY A 357 14.94 28.87 -3.55
N SER A 358 13.98 28.07 -3.10
CA SER A 358 13.42 26.93 -3.84
C SER A 358 11.92 27.07 -4.04
N PHE A 359 11.44 26.66 -5.21
CA PHE A 359 10.02 26.39 -5.43
C PHE A 359 9.65 25.09 -4.70
N ARG A 360 8.99 25.23 -3.56
CA ARG A 360 8.71 24.12 -2.63
C ARG A 360 7.56 23.18 -3.02
N PRO A 361 6.48 23.62 -3.70
CA PRO A 361 5.45 22.69 -4.18
C PRO A 361 6.01 21.66 -5.17
N PRO A 362 5.29 20.56 -5.44
CA PRO A 362 5.63 19.66 -6.52
C PRO A 362 5.80 20.43 -7.84
N TYR A 363 6.89 20.13 -8.55
CA TYR A 363 7.18 20.75 -9.84
C TYR A 363 6.18 20.30 -10.91
N TYR A 364 5.99 21.12 -11.96
CA TYR A 364 5.25 20.69 -13.15
C TYR A 364 5.94 19.47 -13.76
N HIS A 365 5.17 18.42 -14.01
CA HIS A 365 5.72 17.09 -14.21
C HIS A 365 5.05 16.33 -15.36
N ARG A 366 5.85 15.51 -16.05
CA ARG A 366 5.45 14.51 -17.04
C ARG A 366 6.28 13.26 -16.77
N ASN A 367 5.66 12.26 -16.20
CA ASN A 367 6.32 11.04 -15.73
C ASN A 367 6.20 9.92 -16.76
N SER A 368 7.14 8.99 -16.87
CA SER A 368 6.90 7.74 -17.63
C SER A 368 5.97 6.79 -16.87
N SER A 369 5.91 6.90 -15.54
CA SER A 369 5.08 6.07 -14.68
C SER A 369 3.60 6.46 -14.76
N THR A 370 2.74 5.49 -14.44
CA THR A 370 1.36 5.76 -14.03
C THR A 370 1.35 6.17 -12.57
N GLU A 371 0.66 7.25 -12.24
CA GLU A 371 0.47 7.74 -10.87
C GLU A 371 -1.00 7.55 -10.48
N PHE A 372 -1.27 6.76 -9.44
CA PHE A 372 -2.59 6.67 -8.82
C PHE A 372 -2.49 7.17 -7.38
N MET A 373 -3.15 8.28 -7.06
CA MET A 373 -3.15 8.82 -5.70
C MET A 373 -4.45 8.53 -4.97
N GLY A 374 -4.36 8.31 -3.68
CA GLY A 374 -5.51 8.23 -2.77
C GLY A 374 -5.25 8.99 -1.47
N MET A 375 -6.30 9.17 -0.67
CA MET A 375 -6.21 9.93 0.58
C MET A 375 -6.88 9.17 1.73
N ILE A 376 -6.13 8.97 2.81
CA ILE A 376 -6.62 8.30 4.01
C ILE A 376 -7.37 9.28 4.91
N TYR A 377 -6.75 10.42 5.21
CA TYR A 377 -7.34 11.52 5.97
C TYR A 377 -6.61 12.85 5.72
N GLY A 378 -7.23 13.95 6.14
CA GLY A 378 -6.67 15.30 6.05
C GLY A 378 -7.00 15.99 4.72
N VAL A 379 -6.13 16.92 4.32
CA VAL A 379 -6.28 17.73 3.12
C VAL A 379 -4.96 17.75 2.34
N TYR A 380 -5.04 17.62 1.03
CA TYR A 380 -3.90 17.67 0.11
C TYR A 380 -4.26 18.59 -1.07
N GLY A 381 -3.51 19.68 -1.25
CA GLY A 381 -3.75 20.65 -2.32
C GLY A 381 -2.95 20.34 -3.60
N GLY A 382 -3.32 21.00 -4.70
CA GLY A 382 -2.47 21.09 -5.90
C GLY A 382 -2.50 19.92 -6.88
N ARG A 383 -3.54 19.07 -6.86
CA ARG A 383 -3.71 17.96 -7.83
C ARG A 383 -5.07 18.03 -8.52
N SER A 384 -6.14 17.71 -7.78
CA SER A 384 -7.51 17.71 -8.31
C SER A 384 -8.46 18.54 -7.47
N ASP A 385 -9.39 19.24 -8.11
CA ASP A 385 -10.54 19.84 -7.43
C ASP A 385 -11.38 18.72 -6.80
N GLY A 386 -11.60 18.81 -5.48
CA GLY A 386 -12.36 17.81 -4.75
C GLY A 386 -11.60 16.52 -4.40
N PHE A 387 -10.26 16.50 -4.42
CA PHE A 387 -9.49 15.42 -3.81
C PHE A 387 -9.76 15.38 -2.30
N GLN A 388 -10.35 14.28 -1.83
CA GLN A 388 -10.82 14.13 -0.45
C GLN A 388 -10.55 12.71 0.06
N PRO A 389 -10.52 12.50 1.40
CA PRO A 389 -10.39 11.17 1.98
C PRO A 389 -11.40 10.18 1.40
N GLY A 390 -10.93 9.05 0.87
CA GLY A 390 -11.75 8.03 0.21
C GLY A 390 -11.96 8.24 -1.30
N GLY A 391 -11.46 9.33 -1.88
CA GLY A 391 -11.41 9.57 -3.32
C GLY A 391 -10.08 9.12 -3.95
N ALA A 392 -9.87 9.38 -5.24
CA ALA A 392 -8.65 9.03 -5.94
C ALA A 392 -8.32 10.01 -7.08
N SER A 393 -7.07 10.05 -7.52
CA SER A 393 -6.66 10.61 -8.81
C SER A 393 -5.87 9.57 -9.60
N PHE A 394 -5.87 9.73 -10.92
CA PHE A 394 -5.15 8.88 -11.85
C PHE A 394 -4.57 9.72 -12.99
N GLU A 395 -3.27 9.56 -13.17
CA GLU A 395 -2.52 10.15 -14.25
C GLU A 395 -1.77 9.02 -14.97
N THR A 396 -2.11 8.84 -16.24
CA THR A 396 -1.41 7.87 -17.09
C THR A 396 -0.01 8.37 -17.45
N GLY A 397 0.85 7.47 -17.92
CA GLY A 397 2.20 7.83 -18.37
C GLY A 397 2.21 9.00 -19.35
N PHE A 398 3.09 9.95 -19.06
CA PHE A 398 3.34 11.23 -19.71
C PHE A 398 2.20 12.25 -19.69
N CYS A 399 1.12 12.00 -18.93
CA CYS A 399 0.07 12.98 -18.69
C CYS A 399 0.66 14.20 -17.94
N PRO A 400 0.66 15.42 -18.51
CA PRO A 400 1.19 16.60 -17.84
C PRO A 400 0.34 16.95 -16.61
N HIS A 401 0.98 17.23 -15.49
CA HIS A 401 0.33 17.63 -14.24
C HIS A 401 1.21 18.60 -13.43
N GLY A 402 0.63 19.27 -12.43
CA GLY A 402 1.33 20.24 -11.58
C GLY A 402 0.37 21.09 -10.76
N VAL A 403 0.87 22.17 -10.17
CA VAL A 403 0.05 23.09 -9.35
C VAL A 403 -0.64 24.17 -10.19
N SER A 404 -1.75 24.73 -9.71
CA SER A 404 -2.44 25.85 -10.36
C SER A 404 -1.58 27.12 -10.44
N PHE A 405 -1.94 28.08 -11.30
CA PHE A 405 -1.24 29.37 -11.38
C PHE A 405 -1.24 30.12 -10.04
N GLU A 406 -2.33 30.04 -9.28
CA GLU A 406 -2.47 30.68 -7.97
C GLU A 406 -1.48 30.11 -6.95
N GLU A 407 -1.34 28.78 -6.89
CA GLU A 407 -0.34 28.13 -6.03
C GLU A 407 1.08 28.41 -6.51
N PHE A 408 1.32 28.44 -7.83
CA PHE A 408 2.60 28.85 -8.39
C PHE A 408 2.99 30.29 -7.96
N GLN A 409 2.07 31.25 -8.13
CA GLN A 409 2.30 32.64 -7.77
C GLN A 409 2.57 32.77 -6.27
N LYS A 410 1.70 32.18 -5.44
CA LYS A 410 1.85 32.19 -3.98
C LYS A 410 3.20 31.60 -3.56
N ALA A 411 3.64 30.49 -4.16
CA ALA A 411 4.88 29.83 -3.77
C ALA A 411 6.14 30.58 -4.25
N THR A 412 6.07 31.31 -5.37
CA THR A 412 7.20 32.10 -5.91
C THR A 412 7.36 33.46 -5.22
N GLU A 413 6.29 34.01 -4.65
CA GLU A 413 6.29 35.29 -3.95
C GLU A 413 6.39 35.14 -2.41
N ALA A 414 6.16 33.95 -1.87
CA ALA A 414 6.19 33.71 -0.43
C ALA A 414 7.58 33.89 0.18
N GLU A 415 7.63 34.48 1.37
CA GLU A 415 8.84 34.47 2.20
C GLU A 415 9.13 33.06 2.69
N LEU A 416 10.28 32.50 2.30
CA LEU A 416 10.67 31.14 2.68
C LEU A 416 11.16 31.11 4.14
N ARG A 417 10.44 30.34 4.97
CA ARG A 417 10.78 30.04 6.37
C ARG A 417 10.67 28.54 6.63
N PRO A 418 11.32 27.98 7.67
CA PRO A 418 11.06 26.61 8.08
C PRO A 418 9.58 26.43 8.42
N THR A 419 8.90 25.54 7.69
CA THR A 419 7.45 25.35 7.82
C THR A 419 7.12 23.87 7.94
N ARG A 420 6.09 23.54 8.72
CA ARG A 420 5.51 22.20 8.71
C ARG A 420 4.40 22.13 7.67
N VAL A 421 4.46 21.13 6.81
CA VAL A 421 3.49 20.89 5.73
C VAL A 421 2.77 19.57 5.96
N HIS A 422 1.54 19.47 5.47
CA HIS A 422 0.71 18.26 5.53
C HIS A 422 0.50 17.70 6.95
N GLU A 423 0.47 18.56 7.97
CA GLU A 423 0.13 18.14 9.33
C GLU A 423 -1.30 17.55 9.35
N ASN A 424 -1.47 16.42 10.03
CA ASN A 424 -2.74 15.68 10.09
C ASN A 424 -3.29 15.26 8.71
N THR A 425 -2.40 15.11 7.72
CA THR A 425 -2.72 14.58 6.40
C THR A 425 -1.94 13.29 6.15
N LEU A 426 -2.60 12.32 5.52
CA LEU A 426 -1.97 11.16 4.92
C LEU A 426 -2.60 10.88 3.56
N ALA A 427 -1.90 11.31 2.52
CA ALA A 427 -2.14 10.85 1.15
C ALA A 427 -1.13 9.75 0.80
N PHE A 428 -1.40 9.00 -0.26
CA PHE A 428 -0.50 7.98 -0.76
C PHE A 428 -0.53 7.96 -2.28
N MET A 429 0.47 7.31 -2.87
CA MET A 429 0.52 7.02 -4.30
C MET A 429 0.88 5.56 -4.52
N PHE A 430 0.13 4.92 -5.39
CA PHE A 430 0.55 3.72 -6.09
C PHE A 430 1.15 4.18 -7.43
N GLU A 431 2.47 4.21 -7.49
CA GLU A 431 3.20 4.51 -8.72
C GLU A 431 3.58 3.20 -9.41
N SER A 432 3.51 3.15 -10.73
CA SER A 432 3.88 1.95 -11.49
C SER A 432 4.59 2.32 -12.79
N SER A 433 5.65 1.60 -13.12
CA SER A 433 6.34 1.75 -14.41
C SER A 433 5.49 1.30 -15.60
N MET A 434 4.40 0.58 -15.34
CA MET A 434 3.48 0.07 -16.34
C MET A 434 2.34 1.06 -16.62
N MET A 435 1.88 1.08 -17.88
CA MET A 435 0.65 1.78 -18.27
C MET A 435 -0.58 1.00 -17.81
N TRP A 436 -1.53 1.67 -17.19
CA TRP A 436 -2.75 1.03 -16.70
C TRP A 436 -3.94 1.24 -17.63
N THR A 437 -4.86 0.28 -17.61
CA THR A 437 -6.22 0.46 -18.12
C THR A 437 -7.20 0.56 -16.96
N ILE A 438 -8.28 1.30 -17.17
CA ILE A 438 -9.28 1.65 -16.15
C ILE A 438 -10.53 0.80 -16.37
N SER A 439 -11.12 0.26 -15.31
CA SER A 439 -12.28 -0.61 -15.43
C SER A 439 -13.56 0.13 -15.87
N ASP A 440 -14.50 -0.63 -16.43
CA ASP A 440 -15.87 -0.20 -16.71
C ASP A 440 -16.56 0.36 -15.46
N TRP A 441 -16.30 -0.24 -14.30
CA TRP A 441 -16.90 0.22 -13.06
C TRP A 441 -16.44 1.63 -12.72
N ALA A 442 -15.12 1.87 -12.72
CA ALA A 442 -14.56 3.17 -12.39
C ALA A 442 -15.00 4.25 -13.39
N MET A 443 -14.99 3.93 -14.69
CA MET A 443 -15.35 4.86 -15.76
C MET A 443 -16.85 5.18 -15.82
N LYS A 444 -17.72 4.17 -15.65
CA LYS A 444 -19.13 4.27 -16.05
C LYS A 444 -20.12 4.07 -14.92
N LYS A 445 -19.77 3.30 -13.88
CA LYS A 445 -20.73 2.85 -12.85
C LYS A 445 -20.51 3.47 -11.48
N SER A 446 -19.29 3.94 -11.20
CA SER A 446 -18.94 4.47 -9.88
C SER A 446 -19.81 5.66 -9.47
N GLY A 447 -20.25 6.47 -10.46
CA GLY A 447 -20.94 7.74 -10.21
C GLY A 447 -20.05 8.77 -9.51
N LYS A 448 -18.74 8.52 -9.43
CA LYS A 448 -17.76 9.36 -8.73
C LYS A 448 -16.72 9.97 -9.64
N LEU A 449 -16.63 9.51 -10.89
CA LEU A 449 -15.68 10.04 -11.87
C LEU A 449 -15.89 11.54 -12.05
N HIS A 450 -14.78 12.26 -11.95
CA HIS A 450 -14.65 13.67 -12.21
C HIS A 450 -13.45 13.82 -13.15
N GLU A 451 -13.64 14.49 -14.28
CA GLU A 451 -12.56 14.83 -15.20
C GLU A 451 -12.17 16.29 -14.98
N HIS A 452 -10.87 16.56 -14.92
CA HIS A 452 -10.38 17.92 -14.83
C HIS A 452 -10.79 18.73 -16.05
N ASP A 453 -11.42 19.89 -15.81
CA ASP A 453 -11.67 20.86 -16.87
C ASP A 453 -10.32 21.47 -17.30
N PRO A 454 -9.86 21.25 -18.55
CA PRO A 454 -8.60 21.80 -19.02
C PRO A 454 -8.52 23.34 -18.89
N LYS A 455 -9.67 24.03 -18.82
CA LYS A 455 -9.72 25.49 -18.62
C LYS A 455 -9.16 25.97 -17.30
N MET A 456 -8.96 25.09 -16.32
CA MET A 456 -8.26 25.44 -15.08
C MET A 456 -6.83 25.96 -15.33
N TRP A 457 -6.26 25.62 -16.49
CA TRP A 457 -4.93 26.05 -16.91
C TRP A 457 -4.93 27.36 -17.73
N ASP A 458 -6.09 27.87 -18.15
CA ASP A 458 -6.20 29.05 -19.02
C ASP A 458 -5.62 30.32 -18.38
N ASN A 459 -5.53 30.35 -17.05
CA ASN A 459 -4.95 31.48 -16.30
C ASN A 459 -3.41 31.39 -16.14
N LEU A 460 -2.75 30.31 -16.60
CA LEU A 460 -1.30 30.23 -16.61
C LEU A 460 -0.72 31.30 -17.53
N LYS A 461 0.13 32.16 -16.99
CA LYS A 461 0.74 33.27 -17.72
C LYS A 461 2.17 32.93 -18.15
N GLY A 462 2.50 33.21 -19.40
CA GLY A 462 3.89 33.18 -19.89
C GLY A 462 4.70 34.36 -19.35
N GLN A 463 5.02 34.37 -18.05
CA GLN A 463 5.63 35.52 -17.36
C GLN A 463 6.88 36.07 -18.05
N PHE A 464 7.65 35.24 -18.77
CA PHE A 464 8.79 35.64 -19.59
C PHE A 464 8.48 36.79 -20.56
N THR A 465 7.25 36.86 -21.11
CA THR A 465 6.85 37.92 -22.04
C THR A 465 6.82 39.31 -21.41
N ASN A 466 6.78 39.40 -20.08
CA ASN A 466 6.85 40.68 -19.36
C ASN A 466 8.29 41.22 -19.24
N HIS A 467 9.30 40.43 -19.59
CA HIS A 467 10.72 40.75 -19.42
C HIS A 467 11.48 40.90 -20.74
N LEU A 468 10.80 40.97 -21.89
CA LEU A 468 11.47 40.95 -23.20
C LEU A 468 12.48 42.10 -23.37
N GLU A 469 12.19 43.31 -22.88
CA GLU A 469 13.12 44.44 -22.95
C GLU A 469 14.38 44.23 -22.09
N GLU A 470 14.20 43.64 -20.91
CA GLU A 470 15.28 43.30 -20.00
C GLU A 470 16.15 42.18 -20.59
N VAL A 471 15.53 41.16 -21.16
CA VAL A 471 16.23 40.07 -21.85
C VAL A 471 17.04 40.61 -23.04
N GLU A 472 16.47 41.51 -23.84
CA GLU A 472 17.16 42.12 -24.98
C GLU A 472 18.41 42.92 -24.53
N ARG A 473 18.27 43.67 -23.43
CA ARG A 473 19.39 44.39 -22.82
C ARG A 473 20.48 43.44 -22.33
N ASP A 474 20.10 42.33 -21.70
CA ASP A 474 21.05 41.35 -21.16
C ASP A 474 21.77 40.58 -22.29
N LEU A 475 21.05 40.19 -23.36
CA LEU A 475 21.63 39.58 -24.56
C LEU A 475 22.65 40.50 -25.22
N LYS A 476 22.30 41.79 -25.39
CA LYS A 476 23.20 42.80 -25.94
C LYS A 476 24.43 43.00 -25.06
N ALA A 477 24.27 43.04 -23.74
CA ALA A 477 25.38 43.14 -22.80
C ALA A 477 26.31 41.92 -22.86
N ALA A 478 25.77 40.74 -23.15
CA ALA A 478 26.52 39.51 -23.34
C ALA A 478 27.12 39.35 -24.77
N GLY A 479 26.84 40.26 -25.70
CA GLY A 479 27.26 40.15 -27.10
C GLY A 479 26.56 39.04 -27.90
N LEU A 480 25.41 38.57 -27.40
CA LEU A 480 24.59 37.55 -28.05
C LEU A 480 23.59 38.20 -29.02
N PRO A 481 23.12 37.46 -30.04
CA PRO A 481 22.01 37.92 -30.88
C PRO A 481 20.79 38.26 -30.02
N GLY A 482 20.13 39.37 -30.36
CA GLY A 482 18.86 39.75 -29.76
C GLY A 482 17.76 38.72 -30.02
N LEU A 483 16.64 38.87 -29.32
CA LEU A 483 15.44 38.12 -29.63
C LEU A 483 15.01 38.42 -31.08
N GLY A 484 14.42 37.44 -31.76
CA GLY A 484 13.81 37.66 -33.08
C GLY A 484 12.73 38.73 -33.03
N ASN A 485 12.07 39.04 -34.16
CA ASN A 485 11.13 40.18 -34.25
C ASN A 485 10.05 40.17 -33.13
N THR A 486 10.27 40.94 -32.07
CA THR A 486 9.49 40.95 -30.83
C THR A 486 8.15 41.65 -30.99
N GLU A 487 8.05 42.62 -31.92
CA GLU A 487 6.79 43.30 -32.27
C GLU A 487 5.72 42.30 -32.76
N ALA A 488 6.10 41.29 -33.54
CA ALA A 488 5.17 40.26 -34.01
C ALA A 488 4.72 39.26 -32.92
N MET A 489 5.47 39.15 -31.81
CA MET A 489 5.17 38.22 -30.71
C MET A 489 4.24 38.84 -29.66
N LEU A 490 4.22 40.16 -29.53
CA LEU A 490 3.34 40.88 -28.60
C LEU A 490 1.92 41.08 -29.17
N ASP A 491 1.79 41.20 -30.50
CA ASP A 491 0.49 41.37 -31.17
C ASP A 491 -0.38 40.10 -31.24
N GLY A 492 0.19 38.92 -30.91
CA GLY A 492 -0.51 37.63 -30.95
C GLY A 492 -1.33 37.27 -29.71
N ASN A 493 -1.11 37.97 -28.59
CA ASN A 493 -1.86 37.78 -27.35
C ASN A 493 -2.74 39.00 -27.11
N GLY A 494 -4.04 38.85 -27.37
CA GLY A 494 -5.04 39.88 -27.16
C GLY A 494 -5.09 40.37 -25.71
N VAL A 495 -4.27 41.37 -25.39
CA VAL A 495 -4.47 42.29 -24.28
C VAL A 495 -5.14 43.53 -24.87
N ASN A 496 -6.42 43.41 -25.22
CA ASN A 496 -7.25 44.61 -25.38
C ASN A 496 -7.73 45.02 -23.99
N GLY A 497 -7.16 46.13 -23.52
CA GLY A 497 -7.52 46.78 -22.28
C GLY A 497 -9.01 47.13 -22.23
N VAL A 498 -9.60 46.89 -21.06
CA VAL A 498 -10.84 47.53 -20.64
C VAL A 498 -10.47 48.92 -20.12
N VAL A 499 -11.06 49.95 -20.73
CA VAL A 499 -11.21 51.28 -20.14
C VAL A 499 -12.25 51.22 -19.04
#